data_AF-A0A7C5FC54-F1
#
_entry.id   AF-A0A7C5FC54-F1
#
_cell.length_a   1.000
_cell.length_b   1.000
_cell.length_c   1.000
_cell.angle_alpha   90.00
_cell.angle_beta   90.00
_cell.angle_gamma   90.00
#
_symmetry.space_group_name_H-M   'P 1'
#
loop_
_entity.id
_entity.type
_entity.pdbx_description
1 polymer ?
#
loop_
_entity_poly.entity_id
_entity_poly.type
_entity_poly.pdbx_seq_one_letter_code
_entity_poly.pdbx_strand_id
1 'polypeptide(L)'
;MYSKELTALKRANRFREIELFSDSVIDLASNDYLGLAHRKKSLKSAYKLVKKYHSFAPKASLLVNGYHPLHKMFEDEIATLNGFEEGLV
;
A
#
# COMPACT_ATOMS: atom_id res chain seq x y z
N MET A 1 -6.68 16.53 26.37
CA MET A 1 -5.21 16.54 26.38
C MET A 1 -4.75 16.96 24.98
N TYR A 2 -3.70 17.78 24.83
CA TYR A 2 -3.18 18.34 23.56
C TYR A 2 -3.87 19.57 22.93
N SER A 3 -4.77 20.26 23.64
CA SER A 3 -5.45 21.43 23.08
C SER A 3 -4.49 22.60 22.76
N LYS A 4 -3.47 22.81 23.60
CA LYS A 4 -2.49 23.89 23.41
C LYS A 4 -1.61 23.64 22.19
N GLU A 5 -1.18 22.41 21.99
CA GLU A 5 -0.37 21.93 20.88
C GLU A 5 -1.14 22.03 19.56
N LEU A 6 -2.43 21.65 19.57
CA LEU A 6 -3.32 21.80 18.43
C LEU A 6 -3.50 23.28 18.05
N THR A 7 -3.73 24.16 19.03
CA THR A 7 -3.82 25.60 18.81
C THR A 7 -2.51 26.16 18.25
N ALA A 8 -1.36 25.69 18.73
CA ALA A 8 -0.06 26.11 18.20
C ALA A 8 0.13 25.72 16.72
N LEU A 9 -0.25 24.49 16.34
CA LEU A 9 -0.22 24.04 14.93
C LEU A 9 -1.14 24.89 14.04
N LYS A 10 -2.36 25.19 14.51
CA LYS A 10 -3.31 26.05 13.79
C LYS A 10 -2.77 27.47 13.62
N ARG A 11 -2.23 28.07 14.68
CA ARG A 11 -1.61 29.40 14.64
C ARG A 11 -0.40 29.46 13.71
N ALA A 12 0.36 28.36 13.61
CA ALA A 12 1.53 28.27 12.73
C ALA A 12 1.18 27.84 11.28
N ASN A 13 -0.11 27.67 10.95
CA ASN A 13 -0.58 27.15 9.66
C ASN A 13 0.03 25.79 9.27
N ARG A 14 0.25 24.92 10.25
CA ARG A 14 0.77 23.55 10.08
C ARG A 14 -0.25 22.47 10.41
N PHE A 15 -1.44 22.88 10.83
CA PHE A 15 -2.53 21.95 11.03
C PHE A 15 -2.99 21.42 9.67
N ARG A 16 -3.13 20.10 9.56
CA ARG A 16 -3.53 19.42 8.32
C ARG A 16 -4.86 18.73 8.57
N GLU A 17 -5.70 18.77 7.55
CA GLU A 17 -6.99 18.09 7.55
C GLU A 17 -7.04 17.15 6.35
N ILE A 18 -7.79 16.06 6.50
CA ILE A 18 -8.06 15.13 5.41
C ILE A 18 -9.26 15.70 4.65
N GLU A 19 -9.11 15.81 3.33
CA GLU A 19 -10.17 16.25 2.44
C GLU A 19 -10.50 15.14 1.45
N LEU A 20 -11.80 14.95 1.20
CA LEU A 20 -12.28 14.06 0.16
C LEU A 20 -12.59 14.90 -1.07
N PHE A 21 -11.82 14.70 -2.14
CA PHE A 21 -11.98 15.42 -3.39
C PHE A 21 -12.97 14.71 -4.32
N SER A 22 -13.63 15.49 -5.19
CA SER A 22 -14.52 14.98 -6.23
C SER A 22 -13.74 14.27 -7.33
N ASP A 23 -14.29 13.19 -7.90
CA ASP A 23 -13.72 12.52 -9.08
C ASP A 23 -13.65 13.42 -10.33
N SER A 24 -14.32 14.57 -10.31
CA SER A 24 -14.28 15.55 -11.41
C SER A 24 -13.01 16.41 -11.44
N VAL A 25 -12.15 16.33 -10.41
CA VAL A 25 -10.89 17.09 -10.36
C VAL A 25 -9.72 16.29 -10.94
N ILE A 26 -8.72 16.99 -11.47
CA ILE A 26 -7.47 16.37 -11.91
C ILE A 26 -6.52 16.31 -10.71
N ASP A 27 -6.17 15.11 -10.27
CA ASP A 27 -5.20 14.90 -9.19
C ASP A 27 -3.77 15.03 -9.73
N LEU A 28 -3.14 16.16 -9.43
CA LEU A 28 -1.73 16.44 -9.75
C LEU A 28 -0.77 16.19 -8.57
N ALA A 29 -1.28 15.70 -7.43
CA ALA A 29 -0.51 15.42 -6.23
C ALA A 29 -0.29 13.92 -5.98
N SER A 30 -0.90 13.05 -6.79
CA SER A 30 -0.76 11.60 -6.70
C SER A 30 0.68 11.12 -6.91
N ASN A 31 1.10 10.15 -6.11
CA ASN A 31 2.34 9.40 -6.30
C ASN A 31 2.17 8.18 -7.23
N ASP A 32 0.98 7.95 -7.82
CA ASP A 32 0.79 6.92 -8.85
C ASP A 32 1.35 7.38 -10.20
N TYR A 33 2.67 7.57 -10.26
CA TYR A 33 3.39 8.14 -11.40
C TYR A 33 3.12 7.44 -12.74
N LEU A 34 2.76 6.16 -12.69
CA LEU A 34 2.56 5.32 -13.88
C LEU A 34 1.10 4.90 -14.07
N GLY A 35 0.16 5.41 -13.26
CA GLY A 35 -1.25 5.05 -13.33
C GLY A 35 -1.52 3.56 -13.06
N LEU A 36 -0.64 2.89 -12.30
CA LEU A 36 -0.75 1.45 -12.06
C LEU A 36 -1.92 1.10 -11.16
N ALA A 37 -2.35 2.01 -10.28
CA ALA A 37 -3.52 1.80 -9.43
C ALA A 37 -4.80 1.63 -10.25
N HIS A 38 -4.87 2.24 -11.44
CA HIS A 38 -6.02 2.15 -12.34
C HIS A 38 -5.95 0.96 -13.33
N ARG A 39 -4.86 0.20 -13.32
CA ARG A 39 -4.64 -0.89 -14.28
C ARG A 39 -5.53 -2.09 -13.97
N LYS A 40 -6.73 -2.12 -14.56
CA LYS A 40 -7.72 -3.22 -14.42
C LYS A 40 -7.17 -4.62 -14.71
N LYS A 41 -6.18 -4.74 -15.60
CA LYS A 41 -5.52 -6.02 -15.90
C LYS A 41 -4.79 -6.57 -14.67
N SER A 42 -4.04 -5.72 -13.95
CA SER A 42 -3.33 -6.09 -12.73
C SER A 42 -4.30 -6.53 -11.64
N LEU A 43 -5.39 -5.77 -11.43
CA LEU A 43 -6.44 -6.13 -10.47
C LEU A 43 -7.04 -7.51 -10.75
N LYS A 44 -7.38 -7.79 -12.01
CA LYS A 44 -7.92 -9.09 -12.43
C LYS A 44 -6.92 -10.22 -12.22
N SER A 45 -5.64 -10.00 -12.51
CA SER A 45 -4.58 -11.00 -12.28
C SER A 45 -4.39 -11.27 -10.79
N ALA A 46 -4.35 -10.23 -9.96
CA ALA A 46 -4.24 -10.35 -8.50
C ALA A 46 -5.40 -11.19 -7.92
N TYR A 47 -6.64 -10.87 -8.30
CA TYR A 47 -7.81 -11.64 -7.88
C TYR A 47 -7.74 -13.12 -8.28
N LYS A 48 -7.37 -13.40 -9.55
CA LYS A 48 -7.21 -14.77 -10.04
C LYS A 48 -6.13 -15.55 -9.29
N LEU A 49 -5.04 -14.89 -8.92
CA LEU A 49 -3.95 -15.50 -8.17
C LEU A 49 -4.37 -15.82 -6.73
N VAL A 50 -4.90 -14.82 -6.02
CA VAL A 50 -5.34 -14.96 -4.61
C VAL A 50 -6.42 -16.03 -4.47
N LYS A 51 -7.34 -16.14 -5.43
CA LYS A 51 -8.42 -17.16 -5.43
C LYS A 51 -7.92 -18.61 -5.45
N LYS A 52 -6.66 -18.87 -5.83
CA LYS A 52 -6.08 -20.22 -5.82
C LYS A 52 -5.77 -20.73 -4.42
N TYR A 53 -5.74 -19.85 -3.42
CA TYR A 53 -5.39 -20.18 -2.04
C TYR A 53 -6.64 -20.29 -1.16
N HIS A 54 -6.53 -21.06 -0.07
CA HIS A 54 -7.63 -21.23 0.89
C HIS A 54 -7.86 -19.96 1.74
N SER A 55 -6.80 -19.21 2.02
CA SER A 55 -6.85 -17.93 2.73
C SER A 55 -6.49 -16.79 1.79
N PHE A 56 -7.23 -15.68 1.88
CA PHE A 56 -7.03 -14.50 1.04
C PHE A 56 -6.27 -13.36 1.74
N ALA A 57 -5.87 -13.57 3.00
CA ALA A 57 -5.11 -12.63 3.81
C ALA A 57 -4.18 -13.39 4.77
N PRO A 58 -3.07 -12.76 5.21
CA PRO A 58 -2.24 -13.27 6.29
C PRO A 58 -3.08 -13.44 7.57
N LYS A 59 -2.87 -14.54 8.30
CA LYS A 59 -3.64 -14.87 9.51
C LYS A 59 -3.02 -14.31 10.80
N ALA A 60 -1.73 -13.97 10.75
CA ALA A 60 -0.92 -13.59 11.90
C ALA A 60 0.39 -12.92 11.44
N SER A 61 1.35 -12.73 12.36
CA SER A 61 2.72 -12.30 12.02
C SER A 61 3.46 -13.38 11.23
N LEU A 62 4.45 -12.98 10.43
CA LEU A 62 5.17 -13.87 9.50
C LEU A 62 5.65 -15.16 10.19
N LEU A 63 6.27 -15.05 11.37
CA LEU A 63 6.80 -16.17 12.14
C LEU A 63 5.71 -17.08 12.76
N VAL A 64 4.51 -16.55 13.01
CA VAL A 64 3.44 -17.24 13.74
C VAL A 64 2.28 -17.56 12.79
N ASN A 65 2.58 -18.15 11.63
CA ASN A 65 1.61 -18.57 10.59
C ASN A 65 1.02 -17.42 9.74
N GLY A 66 1.68 -16.27 9.70
CA GLY A 66 1.36 -15.16 8.79
C GLY A 66 2.04 -15.26 7.42
N TYR A 67 3.11 -16.06 7.32
CA TYR A 67 3.88 -16.16 6.10
C TYR A 67 3.16 -16.96 5.02
N HIS A 68 2.47 -16.24 4.13
CA HIS A 68 1.77 -16.77 2.97
C HIS A 68 2.72 -16.96 1.76
N PRO A 69 2.52 -17.96 0.88
CA PRO A 69 3.34 -18.16 -0.32
C PRO A 69 3.48 -16.93 -1.23
N LEU A 70 2.47 -16.05 -1.23
CA LEU A 70 2.51 -14.79 -1.97
C LEU A 70 3.56 -13.79 -1.46
N HIS A 71 3.96 -13.86 -0.18
CA HIS A 71 5.08 -13.05 0.32
C HIS A 71 6.38 -13.54 -0.31
N LYS A 72 6.69 -14.85 -0.23
CA LYS A 72 7.89 -15.42 -0.86
C LYS A 72 7.99 -15.10 -2.34
N MET A 73 6.88 -15.27 -3.07
CA MET A 73 6.82 -14.93 -4.49
C MET A 73 7.13 -13.46 -4.74
N PHE A 74 6.67 -12.56 -3.88
CA PHE A 74 6.93 -11.13 -4.02
C PHE A 74 8.37 -10.79 -3.63
N GLU A 75 8.90 -11.36 -2.54
CA GLU A 75 10.29 -11.24 -2.09
C GLU A 75 11.28 -11.69 -3.18
N ASP A 76 11.01 -12.83 -3.83
CA ASP A 76 11.85 -13.35 -4.93
C ASP A 76 11.83 -12.45 -6.16
N GLU A 77 10.64 -11.95 -6.51
CA GLU A 77 10.47 -11.06 -7.65
C GLU A 77 11.20 -9.73 -7.41
N ILE A 78 11.06 -9.13 -6.22
CA ILE A 78 11.76 -7.87 -5.92
C ILE A 78 13.27 -8.05 -5.82
N ALA A 79 13.77 -9.17 -5.28
CA ALA A 79 15.20 -9.47 -5.25
C ALA A 79 15.74 -9.55 -6.68
N THR A 80 15.07 -10.32 -7.53
CA THR A 80 15.43 -10.52 -8.95
C THR A 80 15.41 -9.21 -9.73
N LEU A 81 14.32 -8.44 -9.62
CA LEU A 81 14.15 -7.19 -10.37
C LEU A 81 15.18 -6.12 -9.99
N ASN A 82 15.66 -6.14 -8.76
CA ASN A 82 16.64 -5.16 -8.26
C ASN A 82 18.09 -5.69 -8.28
N GLY A 83 18.31 -6.96 -8.66
CA GLY A 83 19.64 -7.58 -8.67
C GLY A 83 20.23 -7.82 -7.27
N PHE A 84 19.37 -8.03 -6.27
CA PHE A 84 19.78 -8.37 -4.91
C PHE A 84 19.73 -9.89 -4.67
N GLU A 85 20.46 -10.34 -3.64
CA GLU A 85 20.48 -11.74 -3.23
C GLU A 85 19.14 -12.18 -2.61
N GLU A 86 18.50 -11.29 -1.85
CA GLU A 86 17.24 -11.56 -1.14
C GLU A 86 16.37 -10.31 -1.08
N GLY A 87 15.05 -10.51 -0.95
CA GLY A 87 14.04 -9.47 -0.81
C GLY A 87 13.26 -9.64 0.50
N LEU A 88 12.68 -8.56 1.02
CA LEU A 88 11.86 -8.59 2.23
C LEU A 88 10.66 -7.66 2.11
N VAL A 89 9.49 -8.12 2.60
CA VAL A 89 8.21 -7.39 2.58
C VAL A 89 7.52 -7.38 3.93
#